data_AF-G3IL32-F1
#
_entry.id   AF-G3IL32-F1
#
_cell.length_a   1.000
_cell.length_b   1.000
_cell.length_c   1.000
_cell.angle_alpha   90.00
_cell.angle_beta   90.00
_cell.angle_gamma   90.00
#
_symmetry.space_group_name_H-M   'P 1'
#
loop_
_entity.id
_entity.type
_entity.pdbx_description
1 polymer ?
#
loop_
_entity_poly.entity_id
_entity_poly.type
_entity_poly.pdbx_seq_one_letter_code
_entity_poly.pdbx_strand_id
1 'polypeptide(L)'
;MSLVYSFTEPILVSDCSDLSNNQISELAPDAFQGLRSLNSLLLNANKINCLRVDAFQDLHNLNLLSLYDNKLQTVAKGTFSALRAIQTMHLAQNPFICDCHLKWLADYLHTNPIETSGARCTSPRRLANKRIGQIKSKKFRCSGTEDYRSKLSGDCFADLACPEKCRCEGTTVDCSNQKLNKIPDHIPQYTAEL
;
A
#
# COMPACT_ATOMS: atom_id res chain seq x y z
N MET A 1 14.45 15.03 -2.94
CA MET A 1 13.47 16.11 -2.65
C MET A 1 12.09 15.49 -2.76
N SER A 2 11.64 14.85 -1.68
CA SER A 2 10.32 14.21 -1.63
C SER A 2 9.28 15.31 -1.42
N LEU A 3 8.33 15.43 -2.34
CA LEU A 3 7.20 16.34 -2.19
C LEU A 3 6.19 15.67 -1.27
N VAL A 4 6.11 16.12 -0.02
CA VAL A 4 5.03 15.78 0.91
C VAL A 4 3.90 16.78 0.64
N TYR A 5 2.78 16.30 0.11
CA TYR A 5 1.59 17.14 -0.14
C TYR A 5 0.63 17.04 1.05
N SER A 6 0.35 18.18 1.69
CA SER A 6 -0.66 18.31 2.74
C SER A 6 -1.71 19.33 2.30
N PHE A 7 -2.98 18.94 2.27
CA PHE A 7 -4.10 19.83 1.95
C PHE A 7 -4.45 20.65 3.20
N THR A 8 -4.05 21.93 3.24
CA THR A 8 -4.26 22.82 4.40
C THR A 8 -5.11 24.05 4.07
N GLU A 9 -6.17 23.91 3.25
CA GLU A 9 -7.19 24.96 3.11
C GLU A 9 -8.62 24.40 3.04
N PRO A 10 -9.64 25.13 3.54
CA PRO A 10 -11.03 24.69 3.53
C PRO A 10 -11.60 24.87 2.11
N ILE A 11 -11.33 23.91 1.23
CA ILE A 11 -11.80 23.95 -0.16
C ILE A 11 -13.24 23.47 -0.21
N LEU A 12 -14.14 24.41 -0.50
CA LEU A 12 -15.50 24.16 -0.94
C LEU A 12 -15.49 23.21 -2.16
N VAL A 13 -16.10 22.03 -2.01
CA VAL A 13 -16.66 21.21 -3.10
C VAL A 13 -15.65 20.81 -4.20
N SER A 14 -14.59 20.09 -3.86
CA SER A 14 -13.91 19.26 -4.86
C SER A 14 -14.42 17.83 -4.77
N ASP A 15 -15.43 17.51 -5.59
CA ASP A 15 -15.87 16.13 -5.84
C ASP A 15 -14.73 15.29 -6.46
N CYS A 16 -13.69 15.93 -7.02
CA CYS A 16 -12.54 15.26 -7.63
C CYS A 16 -11.22 15.89 -7.18
N SER A 17 -10.24 15.05 -6.82
CA SER A 17 -8.85 15.42 -6.57
C SER A 17 -7.96 14.66 -7.55
N ASP A 18 -7.32 15.39 -8.47
CA ASP A 18 -6.41 14.82 -9.46
C ASP A 18 -4.95 15.14 -9.10
N LEU A 19 -4.21 14.09 -8.76
CA LEU A 19 -2.78 14.09 -8.41
C LEU A 19 -1.99 13.17 -9.36
N SER A 20 -2.56 12.85 -10.53
CA SER A 20 -1.96 11.94 -11.50
C SER A 20 -0.72 12.51 -12.19
N ASN A 21 0.12 11.63 -12.75
CA ASN A 21 1.31 11.99 -13.54
C ASN A 21 2.36 12.81 -12.76
N ASN A 22 2.51 12.49 -11.48
CA ASN A 22 3.50 13.12 -10.61
C ASN A 22 4.60 12.12 -10.22
N GLN A 23 5.44 12.49 -9.25
CA GLN A 23 6.50 11.65 -8.71
C GLN A 23 6.25 11.24 -7.25
N ILE A 24 4.98 11.19 -6.84
CA ILE A 24 4.60 10.89 -5.45
C ILE A 24 5.01 9.45 -5.15
N SER A 25 5.88 9.26 -4.17
CA SER A 25 6.32 7.94 -3.70
C SER A 25 5.62 7.49 -2.42
N GLU A 26 5.10 8.46 -1.66
CA GLU A 26 4.48 8.27 -0.35
C GLU A 26 3.36 9.30 -0.17
N LEU A 27 2.34 8.92 0.60
CA LEU A 27 1.22 9.78 0.99
C LEU A 27 1.39 10.13 2.46
N ALA A 28 1.29 11.42 2.80
CA ALA A 28 1.30 11.84 4.19
C ALA A 28 0.14 11.19 4.96
N PRO A 29 0.30 10.85 6.26
CA PRO A 29 -0.76 10.19 7.05
C PRO A 29 -2.10 10.93 7.06
N ASP A 30 -2.04 12.26 6.95
CA ASP A 30 -3.17 13.19 6.97
C ASP A 30 -3.52 13.76 5.59
N ALA A 31 -2.89 13.26 4.51
CA ALA A 31 -3.04 13.80 3.16
C ALA A 31 -4.50 13.92 2.69
N PHE A 32 -5.39 13.03 3.15
CA PHE A 32 -6.80 13.05 2.77
C PHE A 32 -7.75 13.17 3.96
N GLN A 33 -7.23 13.59 5.11
CA GLN A 33 -8.02 13.73 6.33
C GLN A 33 -9.14 14.75 6.13
N GLY A 34 -10.36 14.41 6.58
CA GLY A 34 -11.53 15.28 6.49
C GLY A 34 -12.18 15.42 5.11
N LEU A 35 -11.62 14.84 4.04
CA LEU A 35 -12.16 14.92 2.67
C LEU A 35 -13.38 14.00 2.43
N ARG A 36 -14.38 14.08 3.31
CA ARG A 36 -15.55 13.18 3.32
C ARG A 36 -16.46 13.31 2.11
N SER A 37 -16.43 14.46 1.44
CA SER A 37 -17.23 14.74 0.25
C SER A 37 -16.54 14.29 -1.05
N LEU A 38 -15.27 13.88 -1.00
CA LEU A 38 -14.51 13.53 -2.19
C LEU A 38 -15.13 12.31 -2.90
N ASN A 39 -15.43 12.45 -4.19
CA ASN A 39 -16.04 11.42 -5.01
C ASN A 39 -15.00 10.68 -5.88
N SER A 40 -13.98 11.39 -6.38
CA SER A 40 -12.94 10.83 -7.24
C SER A 40 -11.54 11.21 -6.77
N LEU A 41 -10.63 10.23 -6.68
CA LEU A 41 -9.23 10.43 -6.33
C LEU A 41 -8.34 9.76 -7.39
N LEU A 42 -7.58 10.58 -8.12
CA LEU A 42 -6.67 10.12 -9.18
C LEU A 42 -5.22 10.23 -8.72
N LEU A 43 -4.57 9.09 -8.54
CA LEU A 43 -3.16 8.95 -8.15
C LEU A 43 -2.35 8.17 -9.20
N ASN A 44 -2.88 8.02 -10.43
CA ASN A 44 -2.24 7.22 -11.45
C ASN A 44 -0.93 7.82 -11.97
N ALA A 45 -0.06 6.96 -12.53
CA ALA A 45 1.25 7.35 -13.06
C ALA A 45 2.11 8.09 -12.01
N ASN A 46 2.24 7.48 -10.84
CA ASN A 46 3.08 7.95 -9.73
C ASN A 46 4.08 6.86 -9.33
N LYS A 47 4.77 7.02 -8.20
CA LYS A 47 5.78 6.08 -7.70
C LYS A 47 5.36 5.46 -6.35
N ILE A 48 4.07 5.46 -6.03
CA ILE A 48 3.57 5.03 -4.73
C ILE A 48 3.86 3.55 -4.56
N ASN A 49 4.68 3.20 -3.57
CA ASN A 49 5.08 1.83 -3.29
C ASN A 49 4.40 1.25 -2.04
N CYS A 50 3.77 2.11 -1.25
CA CYS A 50 3.07 1.73 -0.04
C CYS A 50 1.85 2.62 0.22
N LEU A 51 0.81 2.03 0.81
CA LEU A 51 -0.38 2.72 1.30
C LEU A 51 -0.61 2.35 2.76
N ARG A 52 -0.73 3.36 3.61
CA ARG A 52 -1.07 3.13 5.01
C ARG A 52 -2.48 2.58 5.12
N VAL A 53 -2.75 1.78 6.14
CA VAL A 53 -4.08 1.20 6.36
C VAL A 53 -5.16 2.28 6.59
N ASP A 54 -4.77 3.43 7.11
CA ASP A 54 -5.62 4.58 7.43
C ASP A 54 -5.66 5.65 6.32
N ALA A 55 -4.90 5.48 5.21
CA ALA A 55 -4.72 6.50 4.18
C ALA A 55 -6.04 7.02 3.56
N PHE A 56 -7.11 6.22 3.58
CA PHE A 56 -8.41 6.56 3.02
C PHE A 56 -9.55 6.56 4.05
N GLN A 57 -9.22 6.65 5.35
CA GLN A 57 -10.17 6.41 6.44
C GLN A 57 -11.38 7.35 6.46
N ASP A 58 -11.25 8.59 5.97
CA ASP A 58 -12.34 9.57 5.91
C ASP A 58 -13.07 9.60 4.54
N LEU A 59 -12.62 8.86 3.52
CA LEU A 59 -13.11 8.95 2.15
C LEU A 59 -14.38 8.12 1.89
N HIS A 60 -15.42 8.35 2.69
CA HIS A 60 -16.64 7.53 2.69
C HIS A 60 -17.47 7.62 1.41
N ASN A 61 -17.45 8.76 0.71
CA ASN A 61 -18.21 9.02 -0.50
C ASN A 61 -17.43 8.75 -1.80
N LEU A 62 -16.21 8.23 -1.69
CA LEU A 62 -15.34 7.99 -2.83
C LEU A 62 -15.94 6.89 -3.73
N ASN A 63 -16.24 7.25 -4.97
CA ASN A 63 -16.76 6.37 -6.01
C ASN A 63 -15.64 5.82 -6.89
N LEU A 64 -14.62 6.64 -7.18
CA LEU A 64 -13.50 6.28 -8.04
C LEU A 64 -12.16 6.49 -7.32
N LEU A 65 -11.36 5.42 -7.26
CA LEU A 65 -9.96 5.47 -6.85
C LEU A 65 -9.07 4.96 -7.98
N SER A 66 -8.13 5.78 -8.45
CA SER A 66 -7.13 5.35 -9.43
C SER A 66 -5.74 5.30 -8.82
N LEU A 67 -5.19 4.10 -8.65
CA LEU A 67 -3.79 3.84 -8.28
C LEU A 67 -3.02 3.18 -9.44
N TYR A 68 -3.55 3.30 -10.66
CA TYR A 68 -2.97 2.71 -11.86
C TYR A 68 -1.54 3.19 -12.12
N ASP A 69 -0.65 2.31 -12.57
CA ASP A 69 0.74 2.63 -12.87
C ASP A 69 1.46 3.29 -11.69
N ASN A 70 1.55 2.53 -10.59
CA ASN A 70 2.32 2.85 -9.40
C ASN A 70 3.32 1.72 -9.13
N LYS A 71 3.81 1.59 -7.90
CA LYS A 71 4.82 0.59 -7.50
C LYS A 71 4.33 -0.30 -6.35
N LEU A 72 3.01 -0.42 -6.18
CA LEU A 72 2.40 -1.22 -5.13
C LEU A 72 2.68 -2.71 -5.32
N GLN A 73 3.34 -3.31 -4.33
CA GLN A 73 3.55 -4.77 -4.30
C GLN A 73 2.45 -5.49 -3.54
N THR A 74 1.77 -4.82 -2.62
CA THR A 74 0.63 -5.37 -1.87
C THR A 74 -0.19 -4.19 -1.33
N VAL A 75 -1.36 -4.50 -0.76
CA VAL A 75 -2.23 -3.54 -0.08
C VAL A 75 -2.66 -4.21 1.21
N ALA A 76 -2.55 -3.49 2.33
CA ALA A 76 -2.92 -4.04 3.62
C ALA A 76 -4.42 -4.25 3.74
N LYS A 77 -4.80 -5.31 4.46
CA LYS A 77 -6.21 -5.55 4.77
C LYS A 77 -6.71 -4.40 5.63
N GLY A 78 -7.82 -3.79 5.20
CA GLY A 78 -8.42 -2.65 5.90
C GLY A 78 -8.23 -1.32 5.18
N THR A 79 -7.24 -1.18 4.29
CA THR A 79 -6.98 0.06 3.55
C THR A 79 -8.22 0.59 2.80
N PHE A 80 -9.09 -0.30 2.31
CA PHE A 80 -10.32 0.07 1.60
C PHE A 80 -11.60 -0.03 2.45
N SER A 81 -11.49 -0.30 3.75
CA SER A 81 -12.65 -0.55 4.62
C SER A 81 -13.58 0.66 4.79
N ALA A 82 -13.03 1.87 4.69
CA ALA A 82 -13.78 3.11 4.77
C ALA A 82 -14.49 3.52 3.46
N LEU A 83 -14.11 2.93 2.32
CA LEU A 83 -14.58 3.28 0.98
C LEU A 83 -15.95 2.65 0.68
N ARG A 84 -16.99 3.08 1.40
CA ARG A 84 -18.33 2.46 1.34
C ARG A 84 -19.07 2.69 0.03
N ALA A 85 -18.74 3.75 -0.71
CA ALA A 85 -19.38 4.13 -1.96
C ALA A 85 -18.60 3.72 -3.23
N ILE A 86 -17.50 2.99 -3.09
CA ILE A 86 -16.56 2.70 -4.20
C ILE A 86 -17.23 1.84 -5.28
N GLN A 87 -17.13 2.29 -6.54
CA GLN A 87 -17.64 1.55 -7.71
C GLN A 87 -16.52 1.18 -8.68
N THR A 88 -15.47 1.99 -8.74
CA THR A 88 -14.34 1.80 -9.66
C THR A 88 -13.01 1.94 -8.93
N MET A 89 -12.09 0.99 -9.12
CA MET A 89 -10.80 0.99 -8.45
C MET A 89 -9.67 0.56 -9.40
N HIS A 90 -9.09 1.49 -10.14
CA HIS A 90 -8.02 1.14 -11.10
C HIS A 90 -6.72 0.78 -10.37
N LEU A 91 -6.33 -0.50 -10.45
CA LEU A 91 -5.14 -1.04 -9.76
C LEU A 91 -4.09 -1.63 -10.72
N ALA A 92 -4.40 -1.76 -12.01
CA ALA A 92 -3.46 -2.34 -12.98
C ALA A 92 -2.14 -1.55 -13.10
N GLN A 93 -1.13 -2.17 -13.71
CA GLN A 93 0.24 -1.65 -13.77
C GLN A 93 0.88 -1.43 -12.39
N ASN A 94 0.59 -2.32 -11.43
CA ASN A 94 1.30 -2.41 -10.16
C ASN A 94 1.95 -3.79 -10.01
N PRO A 95 3.16 -3.89 -9.43
CA PRO A 95 3.92 -5.14 -9.30
C PRO A 95 3.40 -6.05 -8.18
N PHE A 96 2.11 -6.41 -8.18
CA PHE A 96 1.48 -7.14 -7.07
C PHE A 96 2.09 -8.52 -6.81
N ILE A 97 2.36 -8.80 -5.53
CA ILE A 97 2.76 -10.08 -4.98
C ILE A 97 1.49 -10.76 -4.43
N CYS A 98 1.01 -11.79 -5.13
CA CYS A 98 -0.20 -12.52 -4.81
C CYS A 98 0.06 -13.68 -3.84
N ASP A 99 0.56 -13.35 -2.66
CA ASP A 99 0.78 -14.26 -1.54
C ASP A 99 -0.44 -14.32 -0.60
N CYS A 100 -0.31 -14.90 0.60
CA CYS A 100 -1.42 -14.95 1.54
C CYS A 100 -1.89 -13.57 2.06
N HIS A 101 -1.03 -12.55 2.05
CA HIS A 101 -1.37 -11.21 2.52
C HIS A 101 -2.26 -10.46 1.53
N LEU A 102 -2.10 -10.66 0.22
CA LEU A 102 -3.00 -10.05 -0.78
C LEU A 102 -4.30 -10.85 -0.98
N LYS A 103 -4.46 -11.99 -0.30
CA LYS A 103 -5.67 -12.85 -0.39
C LYS A 103 -6.96 -12.06 -0.19
N TRP A 104 -6.98 -11.16 0.78
CA TRP A 104 -8.20 -10.40 1.11
C TRP A 104 -8.67 -9.53 -0.05
N LEU A 105 -7.74 -9.01 -0.88
CA LEU A 105 -8.10 -8.18 -2.03
C LEU A 105 -8.79 -9.03 -3.09
N ALA A 106 -8.30 -10.25 -3.32
CA ALA A 106 -8.97 -11.20 -4.21
C ALA A 106 -10.37 -11.58 -3.69
N ASP A 107 -10.51 -11.82 -2.38
CA ASP A 107 -11.83 -12.07 -1.77
C ASP A 107 -12.76 -10.87 -1.95
N TYR A 108 -12.25 -9.66 -1.69
CA TYR A 108 -12.99 -8.41 -1.84
C TYR A 108 -13.49 -8.21 -3.27
N LEU A 109 -12.63 -8.40 -4.28
CA LEU A 109 -12.99 -8.28 -5.70
C LEU A 109 -13.89 -9.40 -6.21
N HIS A 110 -13.94 -10.53 -5.51
CA HIS A 110 -14.87 -11.62 -5.84
C HIS A 110 -16.29 -11.30 -5.34
N THR A 111 -16.41 -10.69 -4.16
CA THR A 111 -17.69 -10.29 -3.57
C THR A 111 -18.20 -8.97 -4.14
N ASN A 112 -17.30 -8.08 -4.57
CA ASN A 112 -17.63 -6.77 -5.11
C ASN A 112 -17.12 -6.69 -6.56
N PRO A 113 -17.99 -6.78 -7.59
CA PRO A 113 -17.59 -6.73 -8.99
C PRO A 113 -17.20 -5.30 -9.40
N ILE A 114 -16.05 -4.85 -8.91
CA ILE A 114 -15.48 -3.53 -9.15
C ILE A 114 -14.53 -3.62 -10.35
N GLU A 115 -14.60 -2.66 -11.27
CA GLU A 115 -13.63 -2.56 -12.36
C GLU A 115 -12.25 -2.19 -11.78
N THR A 116 -11.24 -2.97 -12.15
CA THR A 116 -9.86 -2.83 -11.65
C THR A 116 -8.82 -2.52 -12.72
N SER A 117 -9.27 -2.25 -13.94
CA SER A 117 -8.46 -2.26 -15.16
C SER A 117 -7.75 -3.59 -15.38
N GLY A 118 -8.32 -4.69 -14.85
CA GLY A 118 -7.77 -6.03 -14.95
C GLY A 118 -6.44 -6.22 -14.21
N ALA A 119 -6.30 -5.69 -13.00
CA ALA A 119 -5.11 -5.84 -12.14
C ALA A 119 -4.61 -7.29 -12.06
N ARG A 120 -3.28 -7.47 -12.17
CA ARG A 120 -2.62 -8.78 -12.31
C ARG A 120 -1.51 -8.96 -11.28
N CYS A 121 -1.22 -10.21 -10.96
CA CYS A 121 -0.06 -10.57 -10.17
C CYS A 121 1.23 -10.51 -11.00
N THR A 122 2.32 -10.04 -10.40
CA THR A 122 3.68 -10.15 -10.94
C THR A 122 4.44 -11.30 -10.27
N SER A 123 4.22 -11.51 -8.98
CA SER A 123 4.79 -12.61 -8.19
C SER A 123 3.68 -13.33 -7.40
N PRO A 124 3.87 -14.58 -6.93
CA PRO A 124 4.91 -15.54 -7.33
C PRO A 124 4.69 -16.03 -8.77
N ARG A 125 5.74 -16.62 -9.38
CA ARG A 125 5.73 -17.12 -10.79
C ARG A 125 4.48 -17.94 -11.15
N ARG A 126 4.00 -18.76 -10.19
CA ARG A 126 2.78 -19.58 -10.32
C ARG A 126 1.48 -18.80 -10.55
N LEU A 127 1.43 -17.53 -10.13
CA LEU A 127 0.30 -16.63 -10.28
C LEU A 127 0.58 -15.45 -11.23
N ALA A 128 1.81 -15.30 -11.71
CA ALA A 128 2.20 -14.23 -12.61
C ALA A 128 1.24 -14.11 -13.81
N ASN A 129 0.91 -12.87 -14.17
CA ASN A 129 -0.03 -12.47 -15.22
C ASN A 129 -1.50 -12.90 -15.03
N LYS A 130 -1.86 -13.59 -13.95
CA LYS A 130 -3.27 -13.89 -13.65
C LYS A 130 -3.96 -12.66 -13.05
N ARG A 131 -5.22 -12.44 -13.43
CA ARG A 131 -6.04 -11.35 -12.88
C ARG A 131 -6.41 -11.65 -11.43
N ILE A 132 -6.19 -10.70 -10.52
CA ILE A 132 -6.33 -10.89 -9.07
C ILE A 132 -7.74 -11.39 -8.72
N GLY A 133 -8.79 -10.72 -9.21
CA GLY A 133 -10.19 -11.09 -8.95
C GLY A 133 -10.65 -12.43 -9.56
N GLN A 134 -9.85 -13.07 -10.42
CA GLN A 134 -10.16 -14.37 -11.02
C GLN A 134 -9.42 -15.54 -10.36
N ILE A 135 -8.50 -15.27 -9.42
CA ILE A 135 -7.74 -16.31 -8.73
C ILE A 135 -8.52 -16.75 -7.50
N LYS A 136 -8.77 -18.06 -7.37
CA LYS A 136 -9.41 -18.62 -6.17
C LYS A 136 -8.56 -18.37 -4.93
N SER A 137 -9.18 -17.90 -3.84
CA SER A 137 -8.51 -17.48 -2.60
C SER A 137 -7.52 -18.50 -2.03
N LYS A 138 -7.82 -19.81 -2.14
CA LYS A 138 -6.94 -20.90 -1.68
C LYS A 138 -5.56 -20.98 -2.39
N LYS A 139 -5.39 -20.26 -3.49
CA LYS A 139 -4.14 -20.16 -4.26
C LYS A 139 -3.22 -19.06 -3.72
N PHE A 140 -3.72 -18.13 -2.93
CA PHE A 140 -2.92 -17.12 -2.23
C PHE A 140 -2.30 -17.78 -1.00
N ARG A 141 -0.98 -18.01 -1.05
CA ARG A 141 -0.22 -18.77 -0.06
C ARG A 141 1.13 -18.10 0.15
N CYS A 142 1.56 -17.97 1.40
CA CYS A 142 2.89 -17.53 1.77
C CYS A 142 3.81 -18.74 1.89
N SER A 143 5.06 -18.61 1.43
CA SER A 143 6.11 -19.61 1.60
C SER A 143 7.45 -18.89 1.71
N GLY A 144 8.14 -19.00 2.86
CA GLY A 144 9.47 -18.40 3.04
C GLY A 144 9.49 -16.86 3.06
N THR A 145 10.58 -16.27 2.56
CA THR A 145 11.01 -14.87 2.72
C THR A 145 10.09 -13.79 2.12
N GLU A 146 9.11 -14.14 1.28
CA GLU A 146 8.10 -13.21 0.76
C GLU A 146 7.11 -12.75 1.84
N ASP A 147 6.94 -13.54 2.91
CA ASP A 147 6.04 -13.26 4.05
C ASP A 147 6.38 -11.93 4.75
N TYR A 148 7.67 -11.63 4.89
CA TYR A 148 8.15 -10.43 5.61
C TYR A 148 7.77 -9.12 4.91
N ARG A 149 7.94 -9.04 3.58
CA ARG A 149 7.71 -7.80 2.82
C ARG A 149 6.23 -7.42 2.76
N SER A 150 5.34 -8.42 2.69
CA SER A 150 3.91 -8.19 2.52
C SER A 150 3.14 -8.09 3.84
N LYS A 151 3.67 -8.63 4.95
CA LYS A 151 3.08 -8.50 6.30
C LYS A 151 3.04 -7.07 6.82
N LEU A 152 4.05 -6.27 6.47
CA LEU A 152 4.28 -4.91 7.00
C LEU A 152 3.89 -3.79 6.02
N SER A 153 3.23 -4.13 4.90
CA SER A 153 2.86 -3.16 3.87
C SER A 153 1.82 -2.12 4.31
N GLY A 154 1.17 -2.29 5.46
CA GLY A 154 0.14 -1.37 5.96
C GLY A 154 0.66 -0.20 6.78
N ASP A 155 1.91 -0.28 7.24
CA ASP A 155 2.48 0.74 8.11
C ASP A 155 3.32 1.75 7.33
N CYS A 156 3.57 1.48 6.03
CA CYS A 156 4.47 2.26 5.18
C CYS A 156 5.72 2.70 5.91
N PHE A 157 6.56 1.71 6.19
CA PHE A 157 7.95 1.91 6.55
C PHE A 157 8.71 2.53 5.36
N ALA A 158 8.31 3.73 4.96
CA ALA A 158 9.18 4.67 4.28
C ALA A 158 10.16 5.11 5.36
N ASP A 159 11.39 4.62 5.22
CA ASP A 159 12.44 4.53 6.23
C ASP A 159 12.08 3.41 7.25
N LEU A 160 12.72 2.26 7.29
CA LEU A 160 14.15 2.05 7.29
C LEU A 160 14.51 0.68 6.71
N ALA A 161 15.52 0.65 5.84
CA ALA A 161 16.18 -0.62 5.54
C ALA A 161 16.71 -1.19 6.85
N CYS A 162 16.28 -2.42 7.19
CA CYS A 162 16.91 -3.17 8.27
C CYS A 162 18.43 -3.18 8.00
N PRO A 163 19.28 -2.77 8.95
CA PRO A 163 20.71 -2.71 8.69
C PRO A 163 21.21 -4.06 8.15
N GLU A 164 22.13 -4.06 7.18
CA GLU A 164 22.55 -5.28 6.44
C GLU A 164 23.03 -6.44 7.35
N LYS A 165 23.38 -6.15 8.60
CA LYS A 165 23.84 -7.11 9.59
C LYS A 165 22.81 -7.41 10.69
N CYS A 166 21.66 -6.76 10.71
CA CYS A 166 20.68 -6.93 11.79
C CYS A 166 19.45 -7.70 11.33
N ARG A 167 18.73 -8.29 12.29
CA ARG A 167 17.43 -8.93 12.08
C ARG A 167 16.34 -8.03 12.65
N CYS A 168 15.41 -7.60 11.81
CA CYS A 168 14.29 -6.77 12.23
C CYS A 168 13.02 -7.62 12.34
N GLU A 169 12.33 -7.55 13.47
CA GLU A 169 11.08 -8.26 13.73
C GLU A 169 10.08 -7.31 14.40
N GLY A 170 9.06 -6.88 13.64
CA GLY A 170 8.15 -5.83 14.10
C GLY A 170 8.90 -4.51 14.33
N THR A 171 8.85 -3.98 15.55
CA THR A 171 9.62 -2.81 15.99
C THR A 171 10.99 -3.16 16.57
N THR A 172 11.31 -4.43 16.74
CA THR A 172 12.58 -4.85 17.37
C THR A 172 13.68 -4.98 16.32
N VAL A 173 14.84 -4.40 16.58
CA VAL A 173 16.02 -4.52 15.72
C VAL A 173 17.13 -5.26 16.46
N ASP A 174 17.24 -6.55 16.19
CA ASP A 174 18.24 -7.43 16.78
C ASP A 174 19.54 -7.40 15.96
N CYS A 175 20.52 -6.67 16.47
CA CYS A 175 21.87 -6.61 15.93
C CYS A 175 22.87 -7.47 16.73
N SER A 176 22.40 -8.34 17.62
CA SER A 176 23.25 -9.08 18.56
C SER A 176 24.18 -10.07 17.83
N ASN A 177 25.40 -10.25 18.36
CA ASN A 177 26.44 -11.15 17.82
C ASN A 177 27.00 -10.79 16.43
N GLN A 178 26.73 -9.58 15.93
CA GLN A 178 27.12 -9.15 14.57
C GLN A 178 28.48 -8.45 14.48
N LYS A 179 29.26 -8.46 15.57
CA LYS A 179 30.60 -7.83 15.67
C LYS A 179 30.63 -6.39 15.13
N LEU A 180 29.60 -5.61 15.48
CA LEU A 180 29.48 -4.22 15.07
C LEU A 180 30.43 -3.36 15.91
N ASN A 181 31.30 -2.58 15.24
CA ASN A 181 32.20 -1.63 15.91
C ASN A 181 31.56 -0.24 16.10
N LYS A 182 30.35 -0.06 15.57
CA LYS A 182 29.53 1.15 15.69
C LYS A 182 28.06 0.78 15.53
N ILE A 183 27.19 1.59 16.11
CA ILE A 183 25.74 1.48 15.91
C ILE A 183 25.45 1.70 14.40
N PRO A 184 24.63 0.86 13.73
CA PRO A 184 24.33 1.04 12.31
C PRO A 184 23.60 2.36 12.03
N ASP A 185 23.92 3.00 10.91
CA ASP A 185 23.48 4.37 10.60
C ASP A 185 21.98 4.48 10.23
N HIS A 186 21.18 3.42 10.39
CA HIS A 186 19.78 3.31 9.95
C HIS A 186 18.91 2.45 10.91
N ILE A 187 18.75 2.87 12.16
CA ILE A 187 17.86 2.20 13.14
C ILE A 187 16.46 2.82 13.13
N PRO A 188 15.38 2.02 13.05
CA PRO A 188 14.03 2.53 12.99
C PRO A 188 13.68 3.46 14.14
N GLN A 189 13.05 4.60 13.82
CA GLN A 189 12.71 5.61 14.83
C GLN A 189 11.74 5.09 15.91
N TYR A 190 10.99 4.03 15.61
CA TYR A 190 10.06 3.37 16.52
C TYR A 190 10.62 2.07 17.11
N THR A 191 11.94 1.91 17.15
CA THR A 191 12.54 0.77 17.82
C THR A 191 12.23 0.81 19.31
N ALA A 192 11.28 -0.04 19.72
CA ALA A 192 10.86 -0.15 21.11
C ALA A 192 11.94 -0.80 21.98
N GLU A 193 12.78 -1.66 21.37
CA GLU A 193 13.85 -2.42 22.05
C GLU A 193 15.05 -2.59 21.11
N LEU A 194 16.25 -2.28 21.62
CA LEU A 194 17.57 -2.40 20.99
C LEU A 194 18.41 -3.48 21.66
#